data_AF-A0A8S0PF07-F1
#
_entry.id   AF-A0A8S0PF07-F1
#
_cell.length_a   1.000
_cell.length_b   1.000
_cell.length_c   1.000
_cell.angle_alpha   90.00
_cell.angle_beta   90.00
_cell.angle_gamma   90.00
#
_symmetry.space_group_name_H-M   'P 1'
#
loop_
_entity.id
_entity.type
_entity.pdbx_description
1 polymer ?
#
loop_
_entity_poly.entity_id
_entity_poly.type
_entity_poly.pdbx_seq_one_letter_code
_entity_poly.pdbx_strand_id
1 'polypeptide(L)'
;MSSPISSSAAVNHISSDFLPRSDIREIPGGYGVPFFGPIKDRLDYYYGQGEVEFLRARMKNYNSTVFRCNMPPGPFLAQNPQVICLLDAISFQILFDDSMVEKKNVLDGT
;
A
#
# COMPACT_ATOMS: atom_id res chain seq x y z
N MET A 1 36.05 26.22 18.44
CA MET A 1 36.28 25.06 17.56
C MET A 1 35.03 24.21 17.66
N SER A 2 34.18 24.28 16.64
CA SER A 2 32.86 23.64 16.63
C SER A 2 32.99 22.21 16.11
N SER A 3 32.62 21.22 16.92
CA SER A 3 32.60 19.81 16.52
C SER A 3 31.42 19.57 15.58
N PRO A 4 31.58 18.89 14.44
CA PRO A 4 30.44 18.45 13.63
C PRO A 4 29.81 17.21 14.28
N ILE A 5 28.49 17.27 14.47
CA ILE A 5 27.67 16.10 14.80
C ILE A 5 27.58 15.26 13.52
N SER A 6 28.24 14.12 13.51
CA SER A 6 28.11 13.10 12.47
C SER A 6 28.03 11.73 13.11
N SER A 7 26.82 11.21 13.27
CA SER A 7 26.58 9.80 13.00
C SER A 7 25.12 9.65 12.62
N SER A 8 24.92 9.51 11.31
CA SER A 8 23.75 8.96 10.67
C SER A 8 23.18 7.81 11.52
N ALA A 9 21.92 7.94 11.92
CA ALA A 9 21.15 6.79 12.38
C ALA A 9 21.28 5.70 11.32
N ALA A 10 21.87 4.58 11.70
CA ALA A 10 22.08 3.45 10.81
C ALA A 10 20.71 2.95 10.33
N VAL A 11 20.34 3.35 9.11
CA VAL A 11 19.29 2.67 8.37
C VAL A 11 19.85 1.28 8.09
N ASN A 12 19.37 0.30 8.84
CA ASN A 12 19.66 -1.10 8.57
C ASN A 12 19.06 -1.42 7.20
N HIS A 13 19.87 -1.30 6.15
CA HIS A 13 19.58 -1.83 4.84
C HIS A 13 19.53 -3.34 5.00
N ILE A 14 18.33 -3.88 5.27
CA ILE A 14 18.09 -5.32 5.27
C ILE A 14 18.28 -5.75 3.82
N SER A 15 19.48 -6.20 3.49
CA SER A 15 19.79 -6.79 2.20
C SER A 15 18.80 -7.94 1.96
N SER A 16 18.12 -7.90 0.82
CA SER A 16 17.18 -8.92 0.34
C SER A 16 17.75 -10.34 0.28
N ASP A 17 19.06 -10.48 0.49
CA ASP A 17 19.84 -11.71 0.44
C ASP A 17 19.61 -12.63 1.65
N PHE A 18 18.90 -12.18 2.70
CA PHE A 18 18.70 -12.96 3.92
C PHE A 18 17.36 -13.71 4.03
N LEU A 19 16.41 -13.48 3.13
CA LEU A 19 15.16 -14.25 3.10
C LEU A 19 15.29 -15.41 2.10
N PRO A 20 15.08 -16.66 2.53
CA PRO A 20 15.07 -17.78 1.59
C PRO A 20 13.96 -17.52 0.55
N ARG A 21 14.26 -17.80 -0.73
CA ARG A 21 13.35 -17.54 -1.86
C ARG A 21 11.96 -18.19 -1.69
N SER A 22 11.85 -19.16 -0.79
CA SER A 22 10.61 -19.81 -0.34
C SER A 22 9.62 -18.89 0.36
N ASP A 23 10.07 -17.73 0.88
CA ASP A 23 9.24 -16.82 1.67
C ASP A 23 8.62 -15.69 0.82
N ILE A 24 9.00 -15.59 -0.45
CA ILE A 24 8.40 -14.67 -1.42
C ILE A 24 7.01 -15.20 -1.78
N ARG A 25 5.99 -14.40 -1.45
CA ARG A 25 4.58 -14.70 -1.71
C ARG A 25 4.04 -13.76 -2.77
N GLU A 26 3.09 -14.25 -3.57
CA GLU A 26 2.31 -13.39 -4.46
C GLU A 26 1.45 -12.42 -3.63
N ILE A 27 1.31 -11.18 -4.08
CA ILE A 27 0.46 -10.19 -3.41
C ILE A 27 -1.01 -10.59 -3.63
N PRO A 28 -1.74 -10.98 -2.56
CA PRO A 28 -3.11 -11.46 -2.69
C PRO A 28 -4.09 -10.34 -3.03
N GLY A 29 -5.30 -10.73 -3.44
CA GLY A 29 -6.39 -9.82 -3.81
C GLY A 29 -6.45 -9.52 -5.30
N GLY A 30 -7.36 -8.63 -5.68
CA GLY A 30 -7.60 -8.28 -7.08
C GLY A 30 -8.50 -7.07 -7.22
N TYR A 31 -8.78 -6.70 -8.47
CA TYR A 31 -9.45 -5.45 -8.82
C TYR A 31 -10.90 -5.63 -9.32
N GLY A 32 -11.36 -6.88 -9.39
CA GLY A 32 -12.69 -7.23 -9.91
C GLY A 32 -12.81 -7.02 -11.42
N VAL A 33 -14.06 -6.95 -11.88
CA VAL A 33 -14.39 -6.69 -13.30
C VAL A 33 -14.17 -5.19 -13.58
N PRO A 34 -13.62 -4.81 -14.76
CA PRO A 34 -13.43 -3.40 -15.12
C PRO A 34 -14.70 -2.57 -14.91
N PHE A 35 -14.53 -1.34 -14.40
CA PHE A 35 -15.58 -0.41 -13.95
C PHE A 35 -16.38 -0.87 -12.73
N PHE A 36 -16.87 -2.11 -12.70
CA PHE A 36 -17.73 -2.60 -11.62
C PHE A 36 -16.98 -2.87 -10.31
N GLY A 37 -15.75 -3.38 -10.38
CA GLY A 37 -14.89 -3.61 -9.22
C GLY A 37 -14.64 -2.33 -8.43
N PRO A 38 -14.09 -1.27 -9.04
CA PRO A 38 -13.88 0.02 -8.39
C PRO A 38 -15.18 0.66 -7.85
N ILE A 39 -16.29 0.55 -8.59
CA ILE A 39 -17.58 1.08 -8.11
C ILE A 39 -18.03 0.35 -6.84
N LYS A 40 -17.98 -0.98 -6.84
CA LYS A 40 -18.34 -1.78 -5.67
C LYS A 40 -17.44 -1.47 -4.48
N ASP A 41 -16.12 -1.48 -4.70
CA ASP A 41 -15.15 -1.20 -3.63
C ASP A 41 -15.36 0.21 -3.06
N ARG A 42 -15.63 1.22 -3.89
CA ARG A 42 -15.93 2.59 -3.43
C ARG A 42 -17.21 2.65 -2.61
N LEU A 43 -18.25 1.92 -2.99
CA LEU A 43 -19.50 1.84 -2.21
C LEU A 43 -19.28 1.12 -0.88
N ASP A 44 -18.52 0.03 -0.88
CA ASP A 44 -18.17 -0.71 0.35
C ASP A 44 -17.27 0.16 1.27
N TYR A 45 -16.35 0.95 0.71
CA TYR A 45 -15.47 1.87 1.44
C TYR A 45 -16.25 2.98 2.17
N TYR A 46 -17.21 3.64 1.51
CA TYR A 46 -17.92 4.77 2.10
C TYR A 46 -19.25 4.41 2.79
N TYR A 47 -19.97 3.40 2.31
CA TYR A 47 -21.37 3.19 2.70
C TYR A 47 -21.69 1.76 3.16
N GLY A 48 -20.99 0.75 2.63
CA GLY A 48 -21.25 -0.65 2.95
C GLY A 48 -20.59 -1.13 4.24
N GLN A 49 -19.27 -0.94 4.34
CA GLN A 49 -18.44 -1.40 5.45
C GLN A 49 -17.87 -0.24 6.27
N GLY A 50 -17.50 0.86 5.59
CA GLY A 50 -16.70 1.93 6.16
C GLY A 50 -15.21 1.65 6.05
N GLU A 51 -14.41 2.72 6.06
CA GLU A 51 -12.98 2.70 5.68
C GLU A 51 -12.14 1.67 6.46
N VAL A 52 -12.27 1.70 7.79
CA VAL A 52 -11.50 0.83 8.68
C VAL A 52 -11.89 -0.64 8.49
N GLU A 53 -13.18 -0.93 8.37
CA GLU A 53 -13.64 -2.31 8.23
C GLU A 53 -13.40 -2.85 6.81
N PHE A 54 -13.46 -1.98 5.80
CA PHE A 54 -13.09 -2.31 4.42
C PHE A 54 -11.66 -2.87 4.32
N LEU A 55 -10.71 -2.21 5.00
CA LEU A 55 -9.32 -2.63 5.05
C LEU A 55 -9.13 -3.85 5.96
N ARG A 56 -9.73 -3.84 7.16
CA ARG A 56 -9.62 -4.94 8.13
C ARG A 56 -10.17 -6.26 7.59
N ALA A 57 -11.31 -6.23 6.90
CA ALA A 57 -11.93 -7.42 6.31
C ALA A 57 -11.02 -8.04 5.24
N ARG A 58 -10.40 -7.22 4.37
CA ARG A 58 -9.46 -7.69 3.34
C ARG A 58 -8.19 -8.26 3.95
N MET A 59 -7.62 -7.59 4.94
CA MET A 59 -6.46 -8.07 5.69
C MET A 59 -6.72 -9.46 6.29
N LYS A 60 -7.89 -9.65 6.91
CA LYS A 60 -8.30 -10.94 7.48
C LYS A 60 -8.55 -12.00 6.40
N ASN A 61 -9.25 -11.66 5.32
CA ASN A 61 -9.59 -12.59 4.24
C ASN A 61 -8.36 -13.11 3.50
N TYR A 62 -7.35 -12.25 3.29
CA TYR A 62 -6.11 -12.62 2.61
C TYR A 62 -5.02 -13.12 3.56
N ASN A 63 -5.25 -13.04 4.87
CA ASN A 63 -4.24 -13.30 5.90
C ASN A 63 -2.92 -12.55 5.61
N SER A 64 -3.04 -11.28 5.20
CA SER A 64 -1.90 -10.45 4.75
C SER A 64 -2.16 -8.97 5.04
N THR A 65 -1.13 -8.26 5.49
CA THR A 65 -1.12 -6.79 5.64
C THR A 65 -0.78 -6.06 4.34
N VAL A 66 -0.40 -6.82 3.29
CA VAL A 66 -0.11 -6.32 1.95
C VAL A 66 -1.03 -7.01 0.95
N PHE A 67 -1.87 -6.26 0.25
CA PHE A 67 -2.84 -6.82 -0.70
C PHE A 67 -3.28 -5.82 -1.78
N ARG A 68 -3.83 -6.34 -2.88
CA ARG A 68 -4.42 -5.57 -3.97
C ARG A 68 -5.88 -5.21 -3.66
N CYS A 69 -6.25 -3.96 -3.91
CA CYS A 69 -7.63 -3.49 -3.87
C CYS A 69 -7.81 -2.25 -4.76
N ASN A 70 -9.07 -1.85 -5.00
CA ASN A 70 -9.35 -0.53 -5.55
C ASN A 70 -9.53 0.49 -4.41
N MET A 71 -9.10 1.74 -4.64
CA MET A 71 -9.39 2.88 -3.78
C MET A 71 -10.30 3.90 -4.49
N PRO A 72 -11.16 4.62 -3.74
CA PRO A 72 -11.83 5.81 -4.27
C PRO A 72 -10.81 6.85 -4.77
N PRO A 73 -11.17 7.75 -5.72
CA PRO A 73 -12.51 8.09 -6.18
C PRO A 73 -12.96 7.44 -7.50
N GLY A 74 -12.21 6.48 -8.07
CA GLY A 74 -12.46 5.90 -9.39
C GLY A 74 -13.89 5.36 -9.63
N PRO A 75 -14.30 5.16 -10.89
CA PRO A 75 -13.45 5.14 -12.09
C PRO A 75 -13.37 6.46 -12.89
N PHE A 76 -14.17 7.48 -12.56
CA PHE A 76 -14.28 8.68 -13.42
C PHE A 76 -13.36 9.83 -13.01
N LEU A 77 -13.00 9.90 -11.73
CA LEU A 77 -12.12 10.95 -11.19
C LEU A 77 -10.66 10.48 -11.17
N ALA A 78 -10.42 9.24 -10.72
CA ALA A 78 -9.11 8.59 -10.78
C ALA A 78 -8.99 7.79 -12.08
N GLN A 79 -7.92 8.02 -12.84
CA GLN A 79 -7.64 7.28 -14.07
C GLN A 79 -7.35 5.80 -13.80
N ASN A 80 -6.75 5.49 -12.65
CA ASN A 80 -6.45 4.13 -12.24
C ASN A 80 -6.68 3.96 -10.72
N PRO A 81 -7.80 3.34 -10.29
CA PRO A 81 -8.08 3.16 -8.86
C PRO A 81 -7.32 1.99 -8.23
N GLN A 82 -6.52 1.24 -9.00
CA GLN A 82 -5.87 0.02 -8.56
C GLN A 82 -4.63 0.32 -7.71
N VAL A 83 -4.58 -0.18 -6.48
CA VAL A 83 -3.45 0.01 -5.55
C VAL A 83 -2.96 -1.30 -4.95
N ILE A 84 -1.78 -1.25 -4.33
CA ILE A 84 -1.30 -2.21 -3.34
C ILE A 84 -1.37 -1.52 -1.99
N CYS A 85 -2.18 -2.05 -1.08
CA CYS A 85 -2.34 -1.53 0.26
C CYS A 85 -1.22 -2.06 1.18
N LEU A 86 -0.66 -1.20 2.04
CA LEU A 86 0.39 -1.50 3.01
C LEU A 86 -0.11 -1.14 4.41
N LEU A 87 -0.42 -2.14 5.24
CA LEU A 87 -1.10 -1.95 6.53
C LEU A 87 -0.27 -2.32 7.77
N ASP A 88 1.05 -2.48 7.62
CA ASP A 88 1.96 -2.74 8.73
C ASP A 88 3.13 -1.76 8.76
N ALA A 89 3.74 -1.60 9.95
CA ALA A 89 4.78 -0.62 10.18
C ALA A 89 6.09 -0.89 9.42
N ILE A 90 6.32 -2.12 8.94
CA ILE A 90 7.52 -2.46 8.18
C ILE A 90 7.32 -2.06 6.72
N SER A 91 6.22 -2.51 6.10
CA SER A 91 5.93 -2.22 4.70
C SER A 91 5.64 -0.74 4.45
N PHE A 92 4.94 -0.05 5.36
CA PHE A 92 4.54 1.34 5.18
C PHE A 92 5.72 2.31 5.00
N GLN A 93 6.90 1.99 5.55
CA GLN A 93 8.08 2.84 5.48
C GLN A 93 8.55 3.10 4.04
N ILE A 94 8.27 2.20 3.09
CA ILE A 94 8.68 2.37 1.69
C ILE A 94 8.07 3.61 1.04
N LEU A 95 6.92 4.09 1.53
CA LEU A 95 6.27 5.29 1.02
C LEU A 95 7.08 6.58 1.30
N PHE A 96 8.07 6.52 2.19
CA PHE A 96 8.94 7.64 2.52
C PHE A 96 10.25 7.67 1.73
N ASP A 97 10.59 6.60 1.00
CA ASP A 97 11.81 6.52 0.21
C ASP A 97 11.60 7.03 -1.21
N ASP A 98 11.96 8.29 -1.46
CA ASP A 98 11.83 8.95 -2.77
C ASP A 98 12.70 8.31 -3.87
N SER A 99 13.66 7.45 -3.52
CA SER A 99 14.42 6.67 -4.52
C SER A 99 13.64 5.46 -5.04
N MET A 100 12.60 5.04 -4.30
CA MET A 100 11.78 3.86 -4.59
C MET A 100 10.37 4.21 -5.05
N VAL A 101 9.85 5.41 -4.71
CA VAL A 101 8.49 5.83 -5.06
C VAL A 101 8.45 7.23 -5.71
N GLU A 102 7.62 7.40 -6.73
CA GLU A 102 7.33 8.72 -7.32
C GLU A 102 6.14 9.39 -6.58
N LYS A 103 6.33 10.63 -6.12
CA LYS A 103 5.32 11.40 -5.36
C LYS A 103 4.62 12.51 -6.17
N LYS A 104 4.71 12.45 -7.49
CA LYS A 104 4.14 13.46 -8.38
C LYS A 104 2.63 13.23 -8.57
N ASN A 105 1.82 14.25 -8.28
CA ASN A 105 0.36 14.26 -8.51
C ASN A 105 -0.42 13.16 -7.74
N VAL A 106 0.05 12.73 -6.56
CA VAL A 106 -0.57 11.64 -5.77
C VAL A 106 -0.82 12.01 -4.31
N LEU A 107 -1.06 13.30 -4.01
CA LEU A 107 -1.24 13.79 -2.63
C LEU A 107 -2.37 13.04 -1.89
N ASP A 108 -3.52 12.88 -2.57
CA ASP A 108 -4.69 12.19 -2.02
C ASP A 108 -4.74 10.70 -2.41
N GLY A 109 -3.76 10.22 -3.16
CA GLY A 109 -3.73 8.87 -3.73
C GLY A 109 -3.96 8.82 -5.25
N THR A 110 -4.89 7.93 -5.67
CA THR A 110 -5.18 7.55 -7.08
C THR A 110 -5.90 8.60 -7.92
#